data_AF-A0A4R4W7R4-F1
#
_entry.id   AF-A0A4R4W7R4-F1
#
_cell.length_a   1.000
_cell.length_b   1.000
_cell.length_c   1.000
_cell.angle_alpha   90.00
_cell.angle_beta   90.00
_cell.angle_gamma   90.00
#
_symmetry.space_group_name_H-M   'P 1'
#
loop_
_entity.id
_entity.type
_entity.pdbx_description
1 polymer ?
#
loop_
_entity_poly.entity_id
_entity_poly.type
_entity_poly.pdbx_seq_one_letter_code
_entity_poly.pdbx_strand_id
1 'polypeptide(L)'
;MVGLVRRSSATVGSAVFFFAGPGTVTVLVPWLLTGFRWHEPVPHWWPARVLGGALILAGAAVLVRAFSRFVREGRGTPVPVAAPDQLVVGGLYRHVRNPMYVALFAVLIGEPLLLGGLWLLYPLLLWCFVAPYVRWREEPALVRRFGADYQRYRSEVPAWIPRLRPWHG
;
A
#
# COMPACT_ATOMS: atom_id res chain seq x y z
N MET A 1 -33.45 -6.06 -5.60
CA MET A 1 -32.65 -6.68 -4.52
C MET A 1 -31.35 -7.33 -4.97
N VAL A 2 -31.08 -7.53 -6.27
CA VAL A 2 -29.84 -8.17 -6.78
C VAL A 2 -28.58 -7.28 -6.68
N GLY A 3 -28.74 -5.95 -6.63
CA GLY A 3 -27.62 -5.00 -6.56
C GLY A 3 -26.91 -4.88 -5.20
N LEU A 4 -27.58 -5.25 -4.10
CA LEU A 4 -27.01 -5.19 -2.74
C LEU A 4 -26.11 -6.39 -2.44
N VAL A 5 -26.49 -7.58 -2.89
CA VAL A 5 -25.74 -8.84 -2.67
C VAL A 5 -24.42 -8.85 -3.46
N ARG A 6 -24.39 -8.31 -4.68
CA ARG A 6 -23.14 -8.16 -5.46
C ARG A 6 -22.15 -7.19 -4.80
N ARG A 7 -22.65 -6.13 -4.16
CA ARG A 7 -21.81 -5.13 -3.46
C ARG A 7 -21.15 -5.71 -2.20
N SER A 8 -21.88 -6.47 -1.39
CA SER A 8 -21.32 -7.07 -0.17
C SER A 8 -20.24 -8.10 -0.48
N SER A 9 -20.41 -8.93 -1.52
CA SER A 9 -19.41 -9.92 -1.90
C SER A 9 -18.11 -9.29 -2.45
N ALA A 10 -18.21 -8.18 -3.19
CA ALA A 10 -17.03 -7.45 -3.65
C ALA A 10 -16.29 -6.76 -2.50
N THR A 11 -17.00 -6.13 -1.56
CA THR A 11 -16.38 -5.53 -0.36
C THR A 11 -15.70 -6.57 0.51
N VAL A 12 -16.33 -7.72 0.74
CA VAL A 12 -15.75 -8.83 1.51
C VAL A 12 -14.53 -9.42 0.80
N GLY A 13 -14.61 -9.69 -0.51
CA GLY A 13 -13.46 -10.22 -1.28
C GLY A 13 -12.24 -9.29 -1.26
N SER A 14 -12.48 -7.98 -1.12
CA SER A 14 -11.44 -6.96 -1.12
C SER A 14 -10.83 -6.73 0.23
N ALA A 15 -11.64 -6.82 1.28
CA ALA A 15 -11.14 -6.93 2.64
C ALA A 15 -10.27 -8.19 2.76
N VAL A 16 -10.74 -9.34 2.25
CA VAL A 16 -9.97 -10.59 2.26
C VAL A 16 -8.66 -10.44 1.50
N PHE A 17 -8.63 -9.86 0.29
CA PHE A 17 -7.36 -9.63 -0.43
C PHE A 17 -6.43 -8.63 0.29
N PHE A 18 -6.99 -7.58 0.89
CA PHE A 18 -6.25 -6.57 1.64
C PHE A 18 -5.67 -7.11 2.95
N PHE A 19 -6.34 -8.05 3.61
CA PHE A 19 -5.82 -8.73 4.80
C PHE A 19 -4.95 -9.94 4.44
N ALA A 20 -5.23 -10.65 3.34
CA ALA A 20 -4.47 -11.82 2.93
C ALA A 20 -3.14 -11.46 2.24
N GLY A 21 -3.08 -10.41 1.42
CA GLY A 21 -1.82 -9.99 0.79
C GLY A 21 -0.94 -9.21 1.77
N PRO A 22 -1.25 -7.92 2.01
CA PRO A 22 -0.54 -7.09 2.97
C PRO A 22 -0.39 -7.72 4.36
N GLY A 23 -1.46 -8.28 4.92
CA GLY A 23 -1.42 -8.88 6.26
C GLY A 23 -0.52 -10.10 6.36
N THR A 24 -0.37 -10.90 5.30
CA THR A 24 0.64 -11.97 5.29
C THR A 24 2.05 -11.38 5.37
N VAL A 25 2.32 -10.30 4.63
CA VAL A 25 3.66 -9.70 4.57
C VAL A 25 4.00 -8.88 5.82
N THR A 26 3.01 -8.27 6.48
CA THR A 26 3.18 -7.44 7.69
C THR A 26 2.99 -8.21 9.00
N VAL A 27 2.43 -9.42 8.97
CA VAL A 27 2.18 -10.20 10.20
C VAL A 27 2.91 -11.54 10.15
N LEU A 28 2.66 -12.36 9.12
CA LEU A 28 3.25 -13.70 9.06
C LEU A 28 4.77 -13.64 8.88
N VAL A 29 5.27 -12.79 8.00
CA VAL A 29 6.73 -12.69 7.75
C VAL A 29 7.48 -12.17 8.99
N PRO A 30 7.10 -11.06 9.64
CA PRO A 30 7.74 -10.64 10.89
C PRO A 30 7.62 -11.68 12.00
N TRP A 31 6.49 -12.37 12.11
CA TRP A 31 6.32 -13.46 13.06
C TRP A 31 7.27 -14.63 12.79
N LEU A 32 7.43 -15.06 11.53
CA LEU A 32 8.37 -16.12 11.15
C LEU A 32 9.83 -15.71 11.41
N LEU A 33 10.17 -14.45 11.18
CA LEU A 33 11.55 -13.95 11.32
C LEU A 33 11.94 -13.68 12.78
N THR A 34 10.99 -13.25 13.62
CA THR A 34 11.31 -12.71 14.96
C THR A 34 10.53 -13.36 16.10
N GLY A 35 9.45 -14.09 15.80
CA GLY A 35 8.47 -14.54 16.78
C GLY A 35 7.81 -13.39 17.55
N PHE A 36 7.82 -12.17 17.01
CA PHE A 36 7.48 -10.91 17.69
C PHE A 36 8.27 -10.67 18.98
N ARG A 37 9.48 -11.22 19.07
CA ARG A 37 10.37 -10.96 20.19
C ARG A 37 11.09 -9.63 20.00
N TRP A 38 11.17 -8.88 21.09
CA TRP A 38 11.90 -7.64 21.15
C TRP A 38 13.39 -7.95 21.24
N HIS A 39 14.15 -7.39 20.31
CA HIS A 39 15.60 -7.44 20.30
C HIS A 39 16.15 -6.02 20.44
N GLU A 40 17.34 -5.93 21.03
CA GLU A 40 18.10 -4.69 21.16
C GLU A 40 19.41 -4.86 20.42
N PRO A 41 19.48 -4.44 19.14
CA PRO A 41 20.69 -4.62 18.33
C PRO A 41 21.87 -3.81 18.88
N VAL A 42 21.57 -2.64 19.45
CA VAL A 42 22.55 -1.72 20.05
C VAL A 42 21.94 -1.05 21.28
N PRO A 43 22.76 -0.59 22.25
CA PRO A 43 22.29 0.20 23.37
C PRO A 43 21.51 1.43 22.91
N HIS A 44 20.46 1.82 23.66
CA HIS A 44 19.64 3.01 23.39
C HIS A 44 18.88 2.97 22.05
N TRP A 45 18.41 1.79 21.62
CA TRP A 45 17.59 1.63 20.41
C TRP A 45 16.19 2.26 20.48
N TRP A 46 15.79 2.80 21.64
CA TRP A 46 14.46 3.35 21.87
C TRP A 46 14.01 4.45 20.87
N PRO A 47 14.87 5.34 20.31
CA PRO A 47 14.42 6.32 19.32
C PRO A 47 14.00 5.64 18.01
N ALA A 48 14.73 4.59 17.61
CA ALA A 48 14.36 3.78 16.45
C ALA A 48 13.02 3.09 16.68
N ARG A 49 12.74 2.61 17.91
CA ARG A 49 11.44 2.03 18.25
C ARG A 49 10.30 3.04 18.13
N VAL A 50 10.49 4.25 18.64
CA VAL A 50 9.50 5.32 18.54
C VAL A 50 9.24 5.68 17.07
N LEU A 51 10.30 5.83 16.27
CA LEU A 51 10.18 6.06 14.83
C LEU A 51 9.46 4.91 14.12
N GLY A 52 9.81 3.67 14.45
CA GLY A 52 9.20 2.46 13.89
C GLY A 52 7.70 2.38 14.20
N GLY A 53 7.33 2.60 15.46
CA GLY A 53 5.93 2.69 15.87
C GLY A 53 5.17 3.81 15.16
N ALA A 54 5.78 5.00 15.03
CA ALA A 54 5.18 6.12 14.30
C ALA A 54 4.96 5.79 12.81
N LEU A 55 5.93 5.14 12.16
CA LEU A 55 5.81 4.70 10.76
C LEU A 55 4.71 3.66 10.58
N ILE A 56 4.60 2.68 11.49
CA ILE A 56 3.53 1.67 11.46
C ILE A 56 2.17 2.34 11.59
N LEU A 57 1.98 3.22 12.57
CA LEU A 57 0.71 3.91 12.80
C LEU A 57 0.32 4.79 11.61
N ALA A 58 1.27 5.59 11.10
CA ALA A 58 1.05 6.43 9.93
C ALA A 58 0.72 5.61 8.69
N GLY A 59 1.50 4.55 8.42
CA GLY A 59 1.27 3.62 7.31
C GLY A 59 -0.09 2.94 7.39
N ALA A 60 -0.46 2.40 8.55
CA ALA A 60 -1.78 1.81 8.78
C ALA A 60 -2.92 2.80 8.54
N ALA A 61 -2.80 4.04 9.04
CA ALA A 61 -3.80 5.08 8.82
C ALA A 61 -3.96 5.43 7.34
N VAL A 62 -2.85 5.56 6.61
CA VAL A 62 -2.86 5.82 5.16
C VAL A 62 -3.46 4.65 4.39
N LEU A 63 -3.11 3.41 4.73
CA LEU A 63 -3.67 2.19 4.15
C LEU A 63 -5.20 2.15 4.29
N VAL A 64 -5.70 2.36 5.52
CA VAL A 64 -7.15 2.39 5.80
C VAL A 64 -7.83 3.51 5.00
N ARG A 65 -7.23 4.71 4.95
CA ARG A 65 -7.79 5.85 4.21
C ARG A 65 -7.79 5.62 2.69
N ALA A 66 -6.72 5.10 2.13
CA ALA A 66 -6.60 4.81 0.71
C ALA A 66 -7.56 3.69 0.30
N PHE A 67 -7.65 2.62 1.08
CA PHE A 67 -8.58 1.52 0.85
C PHE A 67 -10.04 1.96 0.97
N SER A 68 -10.41 2.69 2.03
CA SER A 68 -11.76 3.24 2.21
C SER A 68 -12.17 4.09 1.01
N ARG A 69 -11.27 4.92 0.49
CA ARG A 69 -11.53 5.72 -0.70
C ARG A 69 -11.66 4.85 -1.96
N PHE A 70 -10.81 3.85 -2.13
CA PHE A 70 -10.90 2.93 -3.26
C PHE A 70 -12.26 2.23 -3.30
N VAL A 71 -12.76 1.78 -2.14
CA VAL A 71 -14.09 1.17 -1.98
C VAL A 71 -15.22 2.17 -2.23
N ARG A 72 -15.09 3.42 -1.79
CA ARG A 72 -16.12 4.46 -1.94
C ARG A 72 -16.19 5.08 -3.33
N GLU A 73 -15.04 5.34 -3.97
CA GLU A 73 -14.93 6.10 -5.22
C GLU A 73 -14.70 5.22 -6.45
N GLY A 74 -14.04 4.06 -6.31
CA GLY A 74 -13.68 3.21 -7.45
C GLY A 74 -14.86 2.51 -8.14
N ARG A 75 -16.07 2.54 -7.57
CA ARG A 75 -17.24 1.74 -8.00
C ARG A 75 -16.89 0.26 -8.25
N GLY A 76 -15.89 -0.22 -7.53
CA GLY A 76 -15.16 -1.47 -7.72
C GLY A 76 -14.09 -1.57 -6.65
N THR A 77 -13.28 -2.60 -6.69
CA THR A 77 -12.33 -2.97 -5.64
C THR A 77 -10.97 -3.35 -6.23
N PRO A 78 -9.87 -3.35 -5.45
CA PRO A 78 -8.56 -3.74 -5.99
C PRO A 78 -8.49 -5.23 -6.41
N VAL A 79 -9.56 -6.01 -6.19
CA VAL A 79 -9.66 -7.39 -6.61
C VAL A 79 -9.93 -7.46 -8.13
N PRO A 80 -9.24 -8.33 -8.88
CA PRO A 80 -9.40 -8.50 -10.34
C PRO A 80 -10.85 -8.69 -10.79
N VAL A 81 -11.69 -9.25 -9.91
CA VAL A 81 -13.11 -9.58 -10.16
C VAL A 81 -14.02 -8.34 -10.19
N ALA A 82 -13.57 -7.19 -9.67
CA ALA A 82 -14.33 -5.94 -9.71
C ALA A 82 -13.41 -4.72 -9.90
N ALA A 83 -12.48 -4.78 -10.83
CA ALA A 83 -11.51 -3.72 -11.05
C ALA A 83 -12.20 -2.39 -11.46
N PRO A 84 -11.79 -1.23 -10.92
CA PRO A 84 -12.55 0.02 -10.99
C PRO A 84 -12.78 0.54 -12.42
N ASP A 85 -14.02 0.96 -12.72
CA ASP A 85 -14.42 1.46 -14.05
C ASP A 85 -13.85 2.85 -14.37
N GLN A 86 -13.36 3.57 -13.36
CA GLN A 86 -12.80 4.91 -13.49
C GLN A 86 -11.42 4.98 -12.83
N LEU A 87 -10.54 5.80 -13.42
CA LEU A 87 -9.22 6.05 -12.86
C LEU A 87 -9.35 6.81 -11.53
N VAL A 88 -8.93 6.17 -10.43
CA VAL A 88 -9.00 6.76 -9.09
C VAL A 88 -7.84 7.75 -8.90
N VAL A 89 -8.09 9.03 -9.14
CA VAL A 89 -7.11 10.13 -8.96
C VAL A 89 -7.46 11.07 -7.80
N GLY A 90 -8.33 10.64 -6.89
CA GLY A 90 -8.80 11.44 -5.75
C GLY A 90 -7.93 11.31 -4.48
N GLY A 91 -7.91 12.37 -3.66
CA GLY A 91 -7.29 12.33 -2.33
C GLY A 91 -5.78 12.07 -2.36
N LEU A 92 -5.32 10.99 -1.73
CA LEU A 92 -3.90 10.63 -1.67
C LEU A 92 -3.31 10.31 -3.06
N TYR A 93 -4.15 9.81 -3.98
CA TYR A 93 -3.75 9.55 -5.35
C TYR A 93 -3.37 10.84 -6.12
N ARG A 94 -3.72 12.03 -5.62
CA ARG A 94 -3.25 13.31 -6.19
C ARG A 94 -1.80 13.64 -5.86
N HIS A 95 -1.24 12.99 -4.84
CA HIS A 95 0.11 13.28 -4.34
C HIS A 95 1.09 12.20 -4.78
N VAL A 96 0.65 10.95 -4.86
CA VAL A 96 1.46 9.80 -5.29
C VAL A 96 0.57 8.78 -5.99
N ARG A 97 1.07 8.07 -7.01
CA ARG A 97 0.26 7.10 -7.76
C ARG A 97 -0.03 5.81 -6.99
N ASN A 98 0.89 5.42 -6.11
CA ASN A 98 0.84 4.17 -5.38
C ASN A 98 0.75 4.37 -3.85
N PRO A 99 -0.23 5.13 -3.32
CA PRO A 99 -0.27 5.48 -1.90
C PRO A 99 -0.40 4.25 -0.99
N MET A 100 -1.08 3.20 -1.45
CA MET A 100 -1.19 1.94 -0.71
C MET A 100 0.15 1.23 -0.58
N TYR A 101 0.93 1.14 -1.66
CA TYR A 101 2.26 0.53 -1.59
C TYR A 101 3.20 1.37 -0.70
N VAL A 102 3.20 2.69 -0.83
CA VAL A 102 4.00 3.59 0.03
C VAL A 102 3.66 3.38 1.51
N ALA A 103 2.38 3.30 1.84
CA ALA A 103 1.91 3.07 3.19
C ALA A 103 2.28 1.68 3.72
N LEU A 104 2.20 0.65 2.88
CA LEU A 104 2.68 -0.70 3.20
C LEU A 104 4.17 -0.67 3.52
N PHE A 105 5.00 -0.09 2.65
CA PHE A 105 6.45 0.01 2.90
C PHE A 105 6.80 0.81 4.16
N ALA A 106 6.01 1.83 4.52
CA ALA A 106 6.19 2.53 5.79
C ALA A 106 5.97 1.58 6.99
N VAL A 107 4.95 0.72 6.95
CA VAL A 107 4.76 -0.34 7.95
C VAL A 107 5.96 -1.29 7.95
N LEU A 108 6.36 -1.82 6.79
CA LEU A 108 7.45 -2.80 6.70
C LEU A 108 8.80 -2.28 7.18
N ILE A 109 9.08 -0.98 6.98
CA ILE A 109 10.28 -0.32 7.50
C ILE A 109 10.15 -0.10 9.02
N GLY A 110 8.95 0.20 9.49
CA GLY A 110 8.72 0.45 10.91
C GLY A 110 8.84 -0.78 11.80
N GLU A 111 8.49 -1.97 11.31
CA GLU A 111 8.56 -3.21 12.11
C GLU A 111 9.98 -3.60 12.56
N PRO A 112 11.03 -3.62 11.71
CA PRO A 112 12.40 -3.90 12.15
C PRO A 112 12.98 -2.80 13.03
N LEU A 113 12.54 -1.55 12.85
CA LEU A 113 12.88 -0.45 13.76
C LEU A 113 12.23 -0.65 15.14
N LEU A 114 11.00 -1.14 15.19
CA LEU A 114 10.26 -1.39 16.42
C LEU A 114 10.77 -2.62 17.18
N LEU A 115 10.89 -3.76 16.51
CA LEU A 115 11.25 -5.04 17.13
C LEU A 115 12.76 -5.23 17.26
N GLY A 116 13.57 -4.53 16.47
CA GLY A 116 15.02 -4.66 16.42
C GLY A 116 15.47 -5.91 15.65
N GLY A 117 16.45 -5.75 14.74
CA GLY A 117 17.14 -6.87 14.09
C GLY A 117 17.63 -6.59 12.67
N LEU A 118 18.44 -7.52 12.14
CA LEU A 118 19.06 -7.44 10.80
C LEU A 118 18.08 -7.60 9.63
N TRP A 119 16.81 -7.87 9.92
CA TRP A 119 15.74 -7.98 8.92
C TRP A 119 15.26 -6.61 8.40
N LEU A 120 15.97 -5.52 8.74
CA LEU A 120 15.87 -4.20 8.10
C LEU A 120 16.04 -4.23 6.57
N LEU A 121 16.67 -5.28 6.02
CA LEU A 121 16.84 -5.43 4.57
C LEU A 121 15.60 -6.00 3.87
N TYR A 122 14.68 -6.63 4.58
CA TYR A 122 13.50 -7.25 3.98
C TYR A 122 12.59 -6.26 3.22
N PRO A 123 12.32 -5.03 3.70
CA PRO A 123 11.50 -4.07 2.97
C PRO A 123 12.19 -3.65 1.67
N LEU A 124 13.51 -3.53 1.68
CA LEU A 124 14.30 -3.23 0.48
C LEU A 124 14.23 -4.38 -0.53
N LEU A 125 14.37 -5.62 -0.09
CA LEU A 125 14.22 -6.79 -0.96
C LEU A 125 12.84 -6.82 -1.59
N LEU A 126 11.78 -6.63 -0.79
CA LEU A 126 10.42 -6.60 -1.32
C LEU A 126 10.21 -5.45 -2.32
N TRP A 127 10.79 -4.27 -2.06
CA TRP A 127 10.77 -3.14 -2.99
C TRP A 127 11.39 -3.50 -4.34
N CYS A 128 12.51 -4.21 -4.34
CA CYS A 128 13.17 -4.68 -5.56
C CYS A 128 12.30 -5.63 -6.39
N PHE A 129 11.29 -6.28 -5.81
CA PHE A 129 10.31 -7.08 -6.57
C PHE A 129 9.07 -6.26 -6.96
N VAL A 130 8.53 -5.46 -6.04
CA VAL A 130 7.29 -4.71 -6.25
C VAL A 130 7.48 -3.57 -7.24
N ALA A 131 8.59 -2.81 -7.15
CA ALA A 131 8.79 -1.66 -8.02
C ALA A 131 8.90 -2.04 -9.52
N PRO A 132 9.64 -3.10 -9.90
CA PRO A 132 9.63 -3.57 -11.28
C PRO A 132 8.28 -4.18 -11.70
N TYR A 133 7.59 -4.91 -10.80
CA TYR A 133 6.26 -5.43 -11.08
C TYR A 133 5.28 -4.31 -11.43
N VAL A 134 5.23 -3.24 -10.62
CA VAL A 134 4.40 -2.06 -10.89
C VAL A 134 4.77 -1.44 -12.24
N ARG A 135 6.07 -1.25 -12.50
CA ARG A 135 6.57 -0.58 -13.71
C ARG A 135 6.30 -1.35 -15.00
N TRP A 136 6.36 -2.68 -14.97
CA TRP A 136 6.31 -3.53 -16.16
C TRP A 136 5.01 -4.30 -16.34
N ARG A 137 4.21 -4.48 -15.28
CA ARG A 137 2.90 -5.16 -15.34
C ARG A 137 1.75 -4.22 -15.08
N GLU A 138 1.74 -3.53 -13.94
CA GLU A 138 0.60 -2.69 -13.56
C GLU A 138 0.47 -1.44 -14.45
N GLU A 139 1.56 -0.67 -14.63
CA GLU A 139 1.51 0.55 -15.42
C GLU A 139 1.04 0.29 -16.88
N PRO A 140 1.57 -0.73 -17.61
CA PRO A 140 1.06 -1.04 -18.94
C PRO A 140 -0.40 -1.49 -18.95
N ALA A 141 -0.85 -2.23 -17.93
CA ALA A 141 -2.27 -2.63 -17.82
C ALA A 141 -3.17 -1.40 -17.62
N LEU A 142 -2.75 -0.43 -16.81
CA LEU A 142 -3.45 0.83 -16.60
C LEU A 142 -3.46 1.70 -17.86
N VAL A 143 -2.36 1.76 -18.61
CA VAL A 143 -2.32 2.45 -19.92
C VAL A 143 -3.30 1.80 -20.91
N ARG A 144 -3.32 0.46 -21.00
CA ARG A 144 -4.26 -0.25 -21.89
C ARG A 144 -5.73 0.01 -21.54
N ARG A 145 -6.03 0.19 -20.25
CA ARG A 145 -7.41 0.38 -19.77
C ARG A 145 -7.88 1.83 -19.86
N PHE A 146 -7.04 2.78 -19.49
CA PHE A 146 -7.43 4.19 -19.31
C PHE A 146 -6.79 5.14 -20.33
N GLY A 147 -5.92 4.64 -21.22
CA GLY A 147 -5.39 5.39 -22.35
C GLY A 147 -4.69 6.70 -21.96
N ALA A 148 -5.09 7.79 -22.61
CA ALA A 148 -4.50 9.11 -22.46
C ALA A 148 -4.64 9.69 -21.05
N ASP A 149 -5.75 9.41 -20.36
CA ASP A 149 -6.02 9.92 -19.00
C ASP A 149 -4.96 9.42 -18.02
N TYR A 150 -4.62 8.13 -18.09
CA TYR A 150 -3.57 7.57 -17.26
C TYR A 150 -2.18 8.06 -17.65
N GLN A 151 -1.92 8.32 -18.93
CA GLN A 151 -0.65 8.89 -19.36
C GLN A 151 -0.43 10.30 -18.80
N ARG A 152 -1.45 11.17 -18.88
CA ARG A 152 -1.43 12.52 -18.28
C ARG A 152 -1.24 12.45 -16.77
N TYR A 153 -1.97 11.55 -16.10
CA TYR A 153 -1.81 11.35 -14.66
C TYR A 153 -0.39 10.86 -14.31
N ARG A 154 0.17 9.95 -15.10
CA ARG A 154 1.51 9.37 -14.91
C ARG A 154 2.64 10.38 -15.12
N SER A 155 2.50 11.31 -16.06
CA SER A 155 3.49 12.37 -16.28
C SER A 155 3.52 13.39 -15.15
N GLU A 156 2.38 13.62 -14.50
CA GLU A 156 2.22 14.64 -13.46
C GLU A 156 2.46 14.11 -12.06
N VAL A 157 2.05 12.87 -11.77
CA VAL A 157 2.08 12.33 -10.40
C VAL A 157 3.19 11.27 -10.29
N PRO A 158 4.14 11.40 -9.35
CA PRO A 158 5.20 10.42 -9.15
C PRO A 158 4.65 9.09 -8.62
N ALA A 159 5.35 8.00 -8.93
CA ALA A 159 4.93 6.65 -8.51
C ALA A 159 5.04 6.44 -6.99
N TRP A 160 6.10 6.94 -6.36
CA TRP A 160 6.53 6.50 -5.03
C TRP A 160 6.73 7.62 -4.01
N ILE A 161 7.20 8.78 -4.44
CA ILE A 161 7.51 9.90 -3.55
C ILE A 161 6.34 10.89 -3.57
N PRO A 162 5.62 11.12 -2.46
CA PRO A 162 4.49 12.04 -2.45
C PRO A 162 4.91 13.49 -2.78
N ARG A 163 4.14 14.13 -3.67
CA ARG A 163 4.19 15.58 -3.89
C ARG A 163 3.61 16.29 -2.67
N LEU A 164 4.12 17.49 -2.36
CA LEU A 164 3.55 18.35 -1.31
C LEU A 164 2.24 19.02 -1.76
N ARG A 165 2.08 19.26 -3.06
CA ARG A 165 0.88 19.89 -3.64
C ARG A 165 0.07 18.85 -4.43
N PRO A 166 -1.26 18.79 -4.26
CA PRO A 166 -2.11 17.87 -4.99
C PRO A 166 -2.16 18.22 -6.48
N TRP A 167 -2.21 17.20 -7.33
CA TRP A 167 -2.59 17.34 -8.72
C TRP A 167 -4.11 17.57 -8.86
N HIS A 168 -4.52 18.45 -9.78
CA HIS A 168 -5.91 18.92 -9.91
C HIS A 168 -6.62 18.48 -11.20
N GLY A 169 -5.94 17.79 -12.12
CA GLY A 169 -6.48 17.45 -13.44
C GLY A 169 -5.85 18.29 -14.53
#